data_AF-A0A958XWU2-F1
#
_entry.id   AF-A0A958XWU2-F1
#
_cell.length_a   1.000
_cell.length_b   1.000
_cell.length_c   1.000
_cell.angle_alpha   90.00
_cell.angle_beta   90.00
_cell.angle_gamma   90.00
#
_symmetry.space_group_name_H-M   'P 1'
#
loop_
_entity.id
_entity.type
_entity.pdbx_description
1 polymer ?
#
loop_
_entity_poly.entity_id
_entity_poly.type
_entity_poly.pdbx_seq_one_letter_code
_entity_poly.pdbx_strand_id
1 'polypeptide(L)'
;DELVYNFNLSLLYHVANRMALPDSLKRRLEPEYQKHHEYLKSLYYNDFVAIKDTTAGLYETWYNDNANQAVQVFREVAGKYTCFFVTQILATLIKADGGRLMAKGKDVDNPCGIAIREGLQPMVNRLQKRAEIIDFSASRGLLKEKVRKGIAELATYELRSRLGIDKTLQYKLLGFSISQTDIRVEAISVVKAGFKLDRYFDVTFSPKKGIIYVTLPPPTILSHEVYPRVDKLDVGFLAGINEKDMNERFNELRRQFRQDAIDNEKVLDKAKIRADSVMQLILGPVVKSINRNYKLQLRFQDMPETALSEDELRRRGEEDQPAPRPPADAPQPKKNNGFIPQ
;
A
#
# COMPACT_ATOMS: atom_id res chain seq x y z
N ASP A 1 9.32 -30.41 21.75
CA ASP A 1 10.33 -31.16 22.50
C ASP A 1 11.72 -30.60 22.22
N GLU A 2 12.25 -30.90 21.04
CA GLU A 2 13.59 -30.49 20.57
C GLU A 2 13.85 -28.98 20.67
N LEU A 3 12.85 -28.14 20.36
CA LEU A 3 12.97 -26.68 20.47
C LEU A 3 13.34 -26.23 21.89
N VAL A 4 12.64 -26.73 22.91
CA VAL A 4 12.86 -26.35 24.32
C VAL A 4 14.20 -26.90 24.80
N TYR A 5 14.55 -28.11 24.37
CA TYR A 5 15.84 -28.72 24.65
C TYR A 5 16.99 -27.87 24.12
N ASN A 6 17.01 -27.64 22.81
CA ASN A 6 18.08 -26.91 22.12
C ASN A 6 18.18 -25.46 22.61
N PHE A 7 17.04 -24.79 22.83
CA PHE A 7 17.01 -23.43 23.35
C PHE A 7 17.65 -23.33 24.74
N ASN A 8 17.15 -24.11 25.70
CA ASN A 8 17.63 -24.03 27.09
C ASN A 8 19.09 -24.48 27.20
N LEU A 9 19.49 -25.53 26.47
CA LEU A 9 20.87 -26.01 26.48
C LEU A 9 21.84 -24.99 25.87
N SER A 10 21.47 -24.38 24.73
CA SER A 10 22.27 -23.30 24.14
C SER A 10 22.42 -22.11 25.09
N LEU A 11 21.36 -21.78 25.84
CA LEU A 11 21.38 -20.72 26.83
C LEU A 11 22.31 -21.05 28.01
N LEU A 12 22.30 -22.29 28.51
CA LEU A 12 23.21 -22.76 29.56
C LEU A 12 24.66 -22.69 29.12
N TYR A 13 24.97 -23.16 27.90
CA TYR A 13 26.32 -23.08 27.36
C TYR A 13 26.76 -21.63 27.17
N HIS A 14 25.87 -20.74 26.74
CA HIS A 14 26.17 -19.31 26.64
C HIS A 14 26.53 -18.71 28.00
N VAL A 15 25.71 -18.96 29.04
CA VAL A 15 25.98 -18.48 30.41
C VAL A 15 27.27 -19.07 30.96
N ALA A 16 27.50 -20.37 30.80
CA ALA A 16 28.71 -21.05 31.27
C ALA A 16 29.99 -20.53 30.60
N ASN A 17 29.93 -20.25 29.30
CA ASN A 17 31.04 -19.62 28.57
C ASN A 17 31.28 -18.20 29.07
N ARG A 18 30.22 -17.43 29.31
CA ARG A 18 30.32 -16.05 29.80
C ARG A 18 30.88 -15.97 31.22
N MET A 19 30.55 -16.95 32.07
CA MET A 19 31.10 -17.12 33.41
C MET A 19 32.52 -17.71 33.41
N ALA A 20 33.07 -18.07 32.25
CA ALA A 20 34.37 -18.72 32.10
C ALA A 20 34.49 -20.02 32.92
N LEU A 21 33.42 -20.83 32.95
CA LEU A 21 33.47 -22.14 33.61
C LEU A 21 34.48 -23.07 32.91
N PRO A 22 35.19 -23.94 33.65
CA PRO A 22 36.08 -24.93 33.05
C PRO A 22 35.29 -25.96 32.22
N ASP A 23 35.93 -26.52 31.20
CA ASP A 23 35.28 -27.47 30.28
C ASP A 23 34.79 -28.75 30.99
N SER A 24 35.41 -29.12 32.12
CA SER A 24 34.94 -30.20 32.99
C SER A 24 33.54 -29.95 33.55
N LEU A 25 33.20 -28.70 33.89
CA LEU A 25 31.85 -28.33 34.33
C LEU A 25 30.90 -28.17 33.14
N LYS A 26 31.36 -27.63 32.01
CA LYS A 26 30.54 -27.50 30.80
C LYS A 26 30.03 -28.84 30.29
N ARG A 27 30.87 -29.89 30.29
CA ARG A 27 30.46 -31.26 29.89
C ARG A 27 29.36 -31.84 30.76
N ARG A 28 29.16 -31.31 31.97
CA ARG A 28 28.11 -31.76 32.90
C ARG A 28 26.80 -30.97 32.77
N LEU A 29 26.77 -29.87 32.01
CA LEU A 29 25.56 -29.04 31.85
C LEU A 29 24.43 -29.83 31.21
N GLU A 30 24.71 -30.56 30.14
CA GLU A 30 23.69 -31.31 29.40
C GLU A 30 23.09 -32.47 30.22
N PRO A 31 23.89 -33.35 30.86
CA PRO A 31 23.35 -34.36 31.77
C PRO A 31 22.53 -33.79 32.93
N GLU A 32 22.93 -32.65 33.51
CA GLU A 32 22.15 -32.00 34.57
C GLU A 32 20.86 -31.38 34.03
N TYR A 33 20.89 -30.75 32.85
CA TYR A 33 19.70 -30.22 32.21
C TYR A 33 18.69 -31.31 31.83
N GLN A 34 19.15 -32.47 31.36
CA GLN A 34 18.28 -33.60 30.99
C GLN A 34 17.37 -34.02 32.15
N LYS A 35 17.86 -34.00 33.39
CA LYS A 35 17.06 -34.28 34.60
C LYS A 35 15.88 -33.32 34.77
N HIS A 36 16.01 -32.12 34.22
CA HIS A 36 15.00 -31.07 34.33
C HIS A 36 14.18 -30.87 33.04
N HIS A 37 14.54 -31.51 31.94
CA HIS A 37 13.96 -31.23 30.64
C HIS A 37 12.46 -31.53 30.57
N GLU A 38 12.03 -32.71 31.05
CA GLU A 38 10.64 -33.16 30.92
C GLU A 38 9.64 -32.23 31.61
N TYR A 39 9.90 -31.80 32.85
CA TYR A 39 8.97 -30.89 33.52
C TYR A 39 9.04 -29.47 32.92
N LEU A 40 10.23 -28.97 32.53
CA LEU A 40 10.36 -27.65 31.92
C LEU A 40 9.61 -27.58 30.60
N LYS A 41 9.70 -28.63 29.78
CA LYS A 41 8.94 -28.77 28.53
C LYS A 41 7.44 -28.67 28.78
N SER A 42 6.90 -29.41 29.76
CA SER A 42 5.47 -29.35 30.09
C SER A 42 5.05 -27.96 30.56
N LEU A 43 5.86 -27.30 31.39
CA LEU A 43 5.61 -25.93 31.83
C LEU A 43 5.60 -24.92 30.67
N TYR A 44 6.58 -25.01 29.76
CA TYR A 44 6.63 -24.16 28.57
C TYR A 44 5.41 -24.37 27.68
N TYR A 45 5.03 -25.62 27.42
CA TYR A 45 3.88 -25.93 26.57
C TYR A 45 2.57 -25.43 27.16
N ASN A 46 2.31 -25.73 28.44
CA ASN A 46 1.06 -25.36 29.10
C ASN A 46 0.87 -23.84 29.15
N ASP A 47 1.91 -23.09 29.53
CA ASP A 47 1.83 -21.63 29.58
C ASP A 47 1.73 -21.02 28.18
N PHE A 48 2.44 -21.58 27.19
CA PHE A 48 2.34 -21.09 25.81
C PHE A 48 0.94 -21.24 25.25
N VAL A 49 0.29 -22.39 25.47
CA VAL A 49 -1.10 -22.63 25.02
C VAL A 49 -2.07 -21.71 25.77
N ALA A 50 -1.95 -21.63 27.10
CA ALA A 50 -2.84 -20.82 27.93
C ALA A 50 -2.81 -19.32 27.56
N ILE A 51 -1.63 -18.76 27.31
CA ILE A 51 -1.49 -17.35 26.93
C ILE A 51 -2.01 -17.12 25.50
N LYS A 52 -1.69 -18.03 24.57
CA LYS A 52 -2.13 -17.92 23.16
C LYS A 52 -3.66 -17.81 23.05
N ASP A 53 -4.41 -18.63 23.78
CA ASP A 53 -5.88 -18.65 23.72
C ASP A 53 -6.51 -17.32 24.17
N THR A 54 -5.84 -16.56 25.04
CA THR A 54 -6.32 -15.24 25.48
C THR A 54 -6.01 -14.09 24.50
N THR A 55 -5.14 -14.34 23.50
CA THR A 55 -4.65 -13.30 22.57
C THR A 55 -5.33 -13.30 21.20
N ALA A 56 -6.35 -14.15 20.99
CA ALA A 56 -7.14 -14.21 19.76
C ALA A 56 -7.99 -12.93 19.57
N GLY A 57 -7.33 -11.85 19.14
CA GLY A 57 -7.94 -10.57 18.78
C GLY A 57 -8.79 -10.71 17.53
N LEU A 58 -10.11 -10.76 17.73
CA LEU A 58 -11.17 -10.99 16.74
C LEU A 58 -11.54 -9.70 15.98
N TYR A 59 -10.56 -9.00 15.40
CA TYR A 59 -10.83 -7.89 14.49
C TYR A 59 -10.64 -8.32 13.04
N GLU A 60 -11.43 -7.77 12.12
CA GLU A 60 -11.24 -7.90 10.66
C GLU A 60 -9.85 -7.35 10.29
N THR A 61 -8.82 -8.14 10.52
CA THR A 61 -7.47 -7.66 10.46
C THR A 61 -6.99 -7.73 9.02
N TRP A 62 -6.78 -6.55 8.45
CA TRP A 62 -6.08 -6.35 7.18
C TRP A 62 -4.63 -6.91 7.22
N TYR A 63 -4.18 -7.32 8.41
CA TYR A 63 -2.86 -7.85 8.71
C TYR A 63 -2.94 -8.95 9.76
N ASN A 64 -2.47 -10.15 9.42
CA ASN A 64 -2.35 -11.27 10.34
C ASN A 64 -0.99 -11.21 11.07
N ASP A 65 -1.01 -11.06 12.40
CA ASP A 65 0.15 -10.85 13.28
C ASP A 65 0.54 -12.13 14.09
N ASN A 66 0.17 -13.30 13.57
CA ASN A 66 0.32 -14.59 14.27
C ASN A 66 1.77 -14.89 14.71
N ALA A 67 2.77 -14.63 13.86
CA ALA A 67 4.15 -14.93 14.21
C ALA A 67 4.67 -13.98 15.29
N ASN A 68 4.32 -12.70 15.22
CA ASN A 68 4.74 -11.70 16.20
C ASN A 68 4.12 -11.98 17.57
N GLN A 69 2.83 -12.33 17.60
CA GLN A 69 2.16 -12.83 18.80
C GLN A 69 2.87 -14.05 19.37
N ALA A 70 3.22 -15.04 18.54
CA ALA A 70 3.95 -16.23 18.99
C ALA A 70 5.31 -15.87 19.62
N VAL A 71 6.01 -14.86 19.10
CA VAL A 71 7.27 -14.37 19.69
C VAL A 71 7.03 -13.66 21.02
N GLN A 72 5.95 -12.90 21.16
CA GLN A 72 5.59 -12.24 22.42
C GLN A 72 5.26 -13.26 23.51
N VAL A 73 4.42 -14.25 23.19
CA VAL A 73 4.11 -15.35 24.11
C VAL A 73 5.38 -16.12 24.47
N PHE A 74 6.22 -16.45 23.48
CA PHE A 74 7.49 -17.11 23.74
C PHE A 74 8.39 -16.28 24.67
N ARG A 75 8.48 -14.96 24.49
CA ARG A 75 9.26 -14.07 25.36
C ARG A 75 8.77 -14.14 26.80
N GLU A 76 7.45 -14.13 27.01
CA GLU A 76 6.84 -14.19 28.33
C GLU A 76 7.12 -15.53 29.03
N VAL A 77 6.85 -16.64 28.33
CA VAL A 77 7.07 -18.00 28.84
C VAL A 77 8.56 -18.24 29.11
N ALA A 78 9.43 -17.96 28.14
CA ALA A 78 10.86 -18.14 28.30
C ALA A 78 11.42 -17.24 29.41
N GLY A 79 10.95 -16.00 29.52
CA GLY A 79 11.35 -15.07 30.57
C GLY A 79 11.03 -15.59 31.98
N LYS A 80 9.84 -16.19 32.16
CA LYS A 80 9.39 -16.76 33.45
C LYS A 80 10.30 -17.90 33.93
N TYR A 81 10.73 -18.78 33.03
CA TYR A 81 11.46 -20.00 33.41
C TYR A 81 12.98 -19.88 33.31
N THR A 82 13.50 -18.98 32.49
CA THR A 82 14.95 -18.86 32.21
C THR A 82 15.79 -18.73 33.47
N CYS A 83 15.45 -17.81 34.36
CA CYS A 83 16.24 -17.57 35.56
C CYS A 83 16.21 -18.74 36.55
N PHE A 84 15.06 -19.42 36.64
CA PHE A 84 14.89 -20.58 37.51
C PHE A 84 15.81 -21.72 37.10
N PHE A 85 15.73 -22.18 35.83
CA PHE A 85 16.49 -23.36 35.43
C PHE A 85 18.00 -23.08 35.35
N VAL A 86 18.40 -21.89 34.89
CA VAL A 86 19.81 -21.50 34.82
C VAL A 86 20.43 -21.47 36.23
N THR A 87 19.74 -20.89 37.20
CA THR A 87 20.24 -20.82 38.58
C THR A 87 20.32 -22.21 39.21
N GLN A 88 19.27 -23.04 39.05
CA GLN A 88 19.21 -24.37 39.63
C GLN A 88 20.34 -25.28 39.13
N ILE A 89 20.56 -25.31 37.81
CA ILE A 89 21.59 -26.16 37.20
C ILE A 89 22.99 -25.67 37.56
N LEU A 90 23.24 -24.36 37.51
CA LEU A 90 24.56 -23.83 37.84
C LEU A 90 24.90 -23.93 39.33
N ALA A 91 23.91 -23.78 40.22
CA ALA A 91 24.09 -24.01 41.65
C ALA A 91 24.47 -25.48 41.97
N THR A 92 23.98 -26.43 41.17
CA THR A 92 24.30 -27.86 41.33
C THR A 92 25.73 -28.17 40.85
N LEU A 93 26.20 -27.45 39.83
CA LEU A 93 27.52 -27.68 39.23
C LEU A 93 28.65 -26.93 39.92
N ILE A 94 28.38 -25.74 40.45
CA ILE A 94 29.38 -24.92 41.11
C ILE A 94 29.16 -25.05 42.61
N LYS A 95 30.07 -25.75 43.29
CA LYS A 95 30.12 -25.73 44.77
C LYS A 95 30.31 -24.27 45.19
N ALA A 96 29.27 -23.66 45.73
CA ALA A 96 29.32 -22.27 46.16
C ALA A 96 30.12 -22.18 47.46
N ASP A 97 31.44 -21.96 47.37
CA ASP A 97 32.23 -21.56 48.53
C ASP A 97 31.81 -20.14 48.92
N GLY A 98 31.04 -20.00 50.00
CA GLY A 98 30.60 -18.72 50.56
C GLY A 98 29.46 -18.01 49.81
N GLY A 99 28.70 -18.70 48.96
CA GLY A 99 27.44 -18.19 48.39
C GLY A 99 27.58 -17.11 47.30
N ARG A 100 28.79 -16.83 46.78
CA ARG A 100 29.01 -15.86 45.69
C ARG A 100 29.67 -16.53 44.48
N LEU A 101 28.89 -16.71 43.42
CA LEU A 101 29.37 -17.16 42.11
C LEU A 101 29.96 -15.95 41.38
N MET A 102 31.29 -15.83 41.33
CA MET A 102 31.96 -14.76 40.59
C MET A 102 31.99 -15.07 39.09
N ALA A 103 31.42 -14.18 38.28
CA ALA A 103 31.51 -14.21 36.83
C ALA A 103 32.47 -13.11 36.34
N LYS A 104 33.31 -13.38 35.33
CA LYS A 104 34.33 -12.43 34.82
C LYS A 104 33.81 -11.57 33.65
N GLY A 105 33.94 -10.25 33.77
CA GLY A 105 33.61 -9.27 32.71
C GLY A 105 33.33 -7.87 33.28
N LYS A 106 33.25 -6.84 32.41
CA LYS A 106 32.69 -5.53 32.78
C LYS A 106 31.18 -5.69 33.00
N ASP A 107 30.67 -5.22 34.14
CA ASP A 107 29.24 -5.25 34.53
C ASP A 107 28.58 -6.64 34.56
N VAL A 108 29.25 -7.68 35.10
CA VAL A 108 28.67 -9.05 35.07
C VAL A 108 27.65 -9.26 36.16
N ASP A 109 26.40 -9.34 35.72
CA ASP A 109 25.28 -9.80 36.52
C ASP A 109 25.37 -11.29 36.85
N ASN A 110 24.58 -11.69 37.85
CA ASN A 110 24.33 -13.09 38.18
C ASN A 110 23.95 -13.94 36.92
N PRO A 111 24.03 -15.27 36.99
CA PRO A 111 23.80 -16.14 35.83
C PRO A 111 22.46 -15.92 35.11
N CYS A 112 21.40 -15.56 35.85
CA CYS A 112 20.10 -15.17 35.32
C CYS A 112 20.17 -13.88 34.50
N GLY A 113 20.91 -12.86 34.98
CA GLY A 113 21.14 -11.61 34.27
C GLY A 113 21.81 -11.82 32.92
N ILE A 114 22.85 -12.66 32.85
CA ILE A 114 23.49 -13.06 31.58
C ILE A 114 22.47 -13.77 30.67
N ALA A 115 21.74 -14.75 31.19
CA ALA A 115 20.78 -15.52 30.42
C ALA A 115 19.69 -14.63 29.79
N ILE A 116 19.15 -13.67 30.55
CA ILE A 116 18.09 -12.78 30.08
C ILE A 116 18.64 -11.71 29.14
N ARG A 117 19.67 -10.95 29.55
CA ARG A 117 20.14 -9.77 28.80
C ARG A 117 21.02 -10.11 27.61
N GLU A 118 21.89 -11.10 27.73
CA GLU A 118 22.84 -11.47 26.67
C GLU A 118 22.31 -12.61 25.79
N GLY A 119 21.52 -13.52 26.37
CA GLY A 119 20.96 -14.67 25.65
C GLY A 119 19.56 -14.45 25.07
N LEU A 120 18.56 -14.37 25.95
CA LEU A 120 17.13 -14.36 25.58
C LEU A 120 16.74 -13.08 24.86
N GLN A 121 17.07 -11.90 25.39
CA GLN A 121 16.61 -10.62 24.85
C GLN A 121 17.09 -10.38 23.40
N PRO A 122 18.38 -10.60 23.04
CA PRO A 122 18.82 -10.45 21.66
C PRO A 122 18.18 -11.47 20.72
N MET A 123 17.91 -12.69 21.21
CA MET A 123 17.22 -13.71 20.43
C MET A 123 15.78 -13.32 20.14
N VAL A 124 15.02 -12.89 21.16
CA VAL A 124 13.65 -12.40 21.01
C VAL A 124 13.60 -11.23 20.02
N ASN A 125 14.52 -10.28 20.12
CA ASN A 125 14.60 -9.16 19.17
C ASN A 125 14.82 -9.63 17.71
N ARG A 126 15.62 -10.69 17.50
CA ARG A 126 15.81 -11.28 16.15
C ARG A 126 14.58 -12.04 15.68
N LEU A 127 13.93 -12.78 16.57
CA LEU A 127 12.70 -13.50 16.26
C LEU A 127 11.57 -12.54 15.89
N GLN A 128 11.44 -11.43 16.62
CA GLN A 128 10.44 -10.40 16.36
C GLN A 128 10.61 -9.80 14.96
N LYS A 129 11.85 -9.43 14.58
CA LYS A 129 12.16 -8.95 13.22
C LYS A 129 11.84 -9.97 12.12
N ARG A 130 11.99 -11.27 12.40
CA ARG A 130 11.63 -12.34 11.44
C ARG A 130 10.13 -12.54 11.38
N ALA A 131 9.45 -12.50 12.52
CA ALA A 131 8.01 -12.61 12.62
C ALA A 131 7.31 -11.53 11.81
N GLU A 132 7.73 -10.26 11.93
CA GLU A 132 7.21 -9.14 11.15
C GLU A 132 7.30 -9.38 9.62
N ILE A 133 8.39 -10.02 9.15
CA ILE A 133 8.57 -10.37 7.73
C ILE A 133 7.60 -11.48 7.32
N ILE A 134 7.45 -12.50 8.15
CA ILE A 134 6.56 -13.64 7.90
C ILE A 134 5.10 -13.17 7.84
N ASP A 135 4.68 -12.40 8.84
CA ASP A 135 3.33 -11.86 8.98
C ASP A 135 2.97 -10.90 7.84
N PHE A 136 3.91 -10.03 7.45
CA PHE A 136 3.74 -9.20 6.26
C PHE A 136 3.64 -10.02 4.97
N SER A 137 4.51 -11.01 4.80
CA SER A 137 4.51 -11.86 3.60
C SER A 137 3.19 -12.63 3.47
N ALA A 138 2.67 -13.17 4.58
CA ALA A 138 1.39 -13.85 4.63
C ALA A 138 0.21 -12.90 4.32
N SER A 139 0.27 -11.66 4.82
CA SER A 139 -0.81 -10.68 4.66
C SER A 139 -0.74 -9.86 3.37
N ARG A 140 0.36 -9.97 2.60
CA ARG A 140 0.61 -9.13 1.41
C ARG A 140 -0.51 -9.20 0.38
N GLY A 141 -1.10 -10.38 0.16
CA GLY A 141 -2.18 -10.56 -0.80
C GLY A 141 -3.43 -9.76 -0.42
N LEU A 142 -3.87 -9.90 0.83
CA LEU A 142 -5.02 -9.18 1.38
C LEU A 142 -4.78 -7.66 1.38
N LEU A 143 -3.59 -7.23 1.82
CA LEU A 143 -3.20 -5.81 1.80
C LEU A 143 -3.27 -5.24 0.39
N LYS A 144 -2.74 -5.95 -0.60
CA LYS A 144 -2.81 -5.55 -2.02
C LYS A 144 -4.25 -5.36 -2.48
N GLU A 145 -5.14 -6.28 -2.12
CA GLU A 145 -6.54 -6.20 -2.51
C GLU A 145 -7.26 -5.00 -1.91
N LYS A 146 -7.12 -4.80 -0.59
CA LYS A 146 -7.75 -3.69 0.12
C LYS A 146 -7.24 -2.34 -0.35
N VAL A 147 -5.93 -2.23 -0.59
CA VAL A 147 -5.32 -1.01 -1.15
C VAL A 147 -5.83 -0.73 -2.54
N ARG A 148 -5.88 -1.76 -3.41
CA ARG A 148 -6.37 -1.61 -4.78
C ARG A 148 -7.80 -1.06 -4.78
N LYS A 149 -8.66 -1.63 -3.94
CA LYS A 149 -10.05 -1.17 -3.77
C LYS A 149 -10.10 0.26 -3.25
N GLY A 150 -9.35 0.58 -2.20
CA GLY A 150 -9.31 1.92 -1.62
C GLY A 150 -8.83 3.00 -2.58
N ILE A 151 -7.81 2.72 -3.40
CA ILE A 151 -7.35 3.65 -4.44
C ILE A 151 -8.40 3.81 -5.55
N ALA A 152 -8.94 2.70 -6.07
CA ALA A 152 -9.92 2.74 -7.15
C ALA A 152 -11.19 3.53 -6.76
N GLU A 153 -11.62 3.41 -5.51
CA GLU A 153 -12.84 4.06 -5.01
C GLU A 153 -12.62 5.51 -4.56
N LEU A 154 -11.49 5.83 -3.93
CA LEU A 154 -11.36 7.08 -3.14
C LEU A 154 -10.23 8.01 -3.60
N ALA A 155 -9.30 7.53 -4.42
CA ALA A 155 -8.12 8.30 -4.82
C ALA A 155 -8.26 9.01 -6.19
N THR A 156 -9.43 8.93 -6.83
CA THR A 156 -9.71 9.70 -8.05
C THR A 156 -9.95 11.16 -7.68
N TYR A 157 -9.24 12.07 -8.33
CA TYR A 157 -9.43 13.52 -8.18
C TYR A 157 -10.30 14.05 -9.32
N GLU A 158 -11.37 14.75 -8.97
CA GLU A 158 -12.29 15.39 -9.93
C GLU A 158 -12.06 16.90 -9.94
N LEU A 159 -11.73 17.44 -11.11
CA LEU A 159 -11.62 18.87 -11.37
C LEU A 159 -12.82 19.31 -12.20
N ARG A 160 -13.48 20.39 -11.78
CA ARG A 160 -14.54 21.05 -12.55
C ARG A 160 -14.08 22.44 -12.95
N SER A 161 -13.97 22.67 -14.26
CA SER A 161 -13.55 23.95 -14.82
C SER A 161 -14.67 24.53 -15.69
N ARG A 162 -14.78 25.86 -15.73
CA ARG A 162 -15.70 26.57 -16.63
C ARG A 162 -14.89 27.46 -17.56
N LEU A 163 -15.13 27.37 -18.87
CA LEU A 163 -14.60 28.31 -19.85
C LEU A 163 -15.75 28.88 -20.66
N GLY A 164 -15.73 30.19 -20.88
CA GLY A 164 -16.61 30.89 -21.82
C GLY A 164 -15.84 31.29 -23.07
N ILE A 165 -16.42 31.06 -24.24
CA ILE A 165 -15.92 31.57 -25.51
C ILE A 165 -16.93 32.57 -26.05
N ASP A 166 -16.47 33.81 -26.22
CA ASP A 166 -17.21 34.88 -26.88
C ASP A 166 -16.83 34.91 -28.37
N LYS A 167 -17.81 34.70 -29.27
CA LYS A 167 -17.57 34.70 -30.72
C LYS A 167 -18.63 35.48 -31.47
N THR A 168 -18.16 36.39 -32.32
CA THR A 168 -18.95 37.09 -33.33
C THR A 168 -18.89 36.31 -34.65
N LEU A 169 -19.99 35.70 -35.09
CA LEU A 169 -20.10 35.08 -36.41
C LEU A 169 -20.51 36.14 -37.43
N GLN A 170 -19.75 36.30 -38.52
CA GLN A 170 -20.08 37.21 -39.61
C GLN A 170 -20.41 36.40 -40.88
N TYR A 171 -21.64 36.51 -41.38
CA TYR A 171 -22.01 35.91 -42.66
C TYR A 171 -21.68 36.88 -43.79
N LYS A 172 -20.87 36.43 -44.77
CA LYS A 172 -20.49 37.22 -45.95
C LYS A 172 -21.02 36.56 -47.22
N LEU A 173 -21.80 37.31 -48.01
CA LEU A 173 -22.22 36.92 -49.35
C LEU A 173 -21.63 37.94 -50.32
N LEU A 174 -20.92 37.47 -51.35
CA LEU A 174 -20.27 38.33 -52.36
C LEU A 174 -19.34 39.41 -51.76
N GLY A 175 -18.67 39.13 -50.64
CA GLY A 175 -17.73 40.05 -49.98
C GLY A 175 -18.37 41.08 -49.03
N PHE A 176 -19.71 41.16 -48.96
CA PHE A 176 -20.43 42.05 -48.05
C PHE A 176 -20.94 41.28 -46.84
N SER A 177 -20.73 41.83 -45.63
CA SER A 177 -21.20 41.25 -44.37
C SER A 177 -22.69 41.55 -44.21
N ILE A 178 -23.54 40.51 -44.21
CA ILE A 178 -25.00 40.65 -44.21
C ILE A 178 -25.62 40.39 -42.82
N SER A 179 -24.93 39.64 -41.96
CA SER A 179 -25.34 39.46 -40.57
C SER A 179 -24.12 39.28 -39.67
N GLN A 180 -24.23 39.79 -38.44
CA GLN A 180 -23.27 39.56 -37.36
C GLN A 180 -24.06 39.05 -36.16
N THR A 181 -23.75 37.84 -35.70
CA THR A 181 -24.39 37.21 -34.54
C THR A 181 -23.34 36.93 -33.50
N ASP A 182 -23.53 37.51 -32.32
CA ASP A 182 -22.65 37.29 -31.18
C ASP A 182 -23.17 36.10 -30.37
N ILE A 183 -22.40 35.02 -30.33
CA ILE A 183 -22.71 33.82 -29.57
C ILE A 183 -21.71 33.74 -28.41
N ARG A 184 -22.24 33.71 -27.17
CA ARG A 184 -21.49 33.34 -25.98
C ARG A 184 -21.77 31.87 -25.67
N VAL A 185 -20.76 31.02 -25.83
CA VAL A 185 -20.82 29.60 -25.48
C VAL A 185 -20.01 29.40 -24.20
N GLU A 186 -20.67 29.04 -23.12
CA GLU A 186 -20.00 28.55 -21.91
C GLU A 186 -19.89 27.02 -21.97
N ALA A 187 -18.83 26.46 -21.41
CA ALA A 187 -18.67 25.03 -21.29
C ALA A 187 -18.20 24.68 -19.89
N ILE A 188 -18.80 23.64 -19.31
CA ILE A 188 -18.38 23.06 -18.05
C ILE A 188 -17.62 21.79 -18.37
N SER A 189 -16.36 21.72 -17.96
CA SER A 189 -15.54 20.53 -18.09
C SER A 189 -15.38 19.82 -16.75
N VAL A 190 -15.53 18.49 -16.77
CA VAL A 190 -15.26 17.61 -15.64
C VAL A 190 -14.13 16.66 -16.04
N VAL A 191 -12.97 16.80 -15.40
CA VAL A 191 -11.80 15.95 -15.62
C VAL A 191 -11.59 15.07 -14.39
N LYS A 192 -11.49 13.76 -14.59
CA LYS A 192 -11.16 12.80 -13.52
C LYS A 192 -9.77 12.24 -13.74
N ALA A 193 -8.88 12.48 -12.78
CA ALA A 193 -7.52 11.96 -12.76
C ALA A 193 -7.37 10.87 -11.69
N GLY A 194 -6.68 9.79 -12.04
CA GLY A 194 -6.47 8.66 -11.13
C GLY A 194 -5.42 7.68 -11.65
N PHE A 195 -5.47 6.43 -11.20
CA PHE A 195 -4.40 5.45 -11.41
C PHE A 195 -4.93 4.18 -12.09
N LYS A 196 -4.28 3.75 -13.17
CA LYS A 196 -4.58 2.49 -13.88
C LYS A 196 -3.91 1.30 -13.20
N LEU A 197 -4.52 0.78 -12.14
CA LEU A 197 -3.96 -0.27 -11.28
C LEU A 197 -3.81 -1.64 -11.96
N ASP A 198 -4.44 -1.82 -13.12
CA ASP A 198 -4.27 -2.96 -14.02
C ASP A 198 -2.89 -2.99 -14.68
N ARG A 199 -2.25 -1.82 -14.89
CA ARG A 199 -0.92 -1.74 -15.50
C ARG A 199 0.18 -2.21 -14.54
N TYR A 200 0.19 -1.63 -13.35
CA TYR A 200 1.17 -1.96 -12.32
C TYR A 200 0.67 -1.53 -10.95
N PHE A 201 0.87 -2.38 -9.96
CA PHE A 201 0.59 -2.08 -8.57
C PHE A 201 1.33 -3.06 -7.66
N ASP A 202 2.06 -2.54 -6.67
CA ASP A 202 2.76 -3.38 -5.71
C ASP A 202 2.75 -2.81 -4.29
N VAL A 203 2.83 -3.72 -3.31
CA VAL A 203 2.96 -3.41 -1.89
C VAL A 203 4.12 -4.22 -1.35
N THR A 204 5.18 -3.52 -0.92
CA THR A 204 6.42 -4.14 -0.45
C THR A 204 6.78 -3.62 0.93
N PHE A 205 7.59 -4.39 1.65
CA PHE A 205 8.06 -4.03 2.98
C PHE A 205 9.58 -4.07 3.02
N SER A 206 10.18 -3.04 3.60
CA SER A 206 11.62 -2.97 3.87
C SER A 206 11.87 -3.07 5.38
N PRO A 207 12.20 -4.27 5.90
CA PRO A 207 12.38 -4.49 7.33
C PRO A 207 13.54 -3.67 7.90
N LYS A 208 14.61 -3.48 7.11
CA LYS A 208 15.77 -2.68 7.52
C LYS A 208 15.44 -1.21 7.73
N LYS A 209 14.54 -0.66 6.91
CA LYS A 209 14.13 0.76 6.97
C LYS A 209 12.87 0.98 7.81
N GLY A 210 12.11 -0.07 8.09
CA GLY A 210 10.79 0.03 8.73
C GLY A 210 9.79 0.78 7.85
N ILE A 211 9.84 0.58 6.53
CA ILE A 211 8.97 1.29 5.59
C ILE A 211 8.19 0.28 4.75
N ILE A 212 6.87 0.46 4.70
CA ILE A 212 5.98 -0.20 3.75
C ILE A 212 5.80 0.73 2.56
N TYR A 213 6.15 0.24 1.38
CA TYR A 213 5.99 0.97 0.13
C TYR A 213 4.73 0.50 -0.59
N VAL A 214 3.87 1.44 -0.93
CA VAL A 214 2.81 1.24 -1.92
C VAL A 214 3.31 1.89 -3.20
N THR A 215 3.44 1.12 -4.29
CA THR A 215 3.90 1.65 -5.57
C THR A 215 2.74 1.66 -6.55
N LEU A 216 2.38 2.86 -6.99
CA LEU A 216 1.34 3.13 -7.96
C LEU A 216 1.96 3.45 -9.34
N PRO A 217 1.21 3.26 -10.44
CA PRO A 217 1.62 3.78 -11.73
C PRO A 217 1.53 5.32 -11.73
N PRO A 218 2.08 6.01 -12.75
CA PRO A 218 1.84 7.45 -12.89
C PRO A 218 0.33 7.74 -13.04
N PRO A 219 -0.15 8.87 -12.50
CA PRO A 219 -1.55 9.26 -12.65
C PRO A 219 -1.85 9.58 -14.12
N THR A 220 -3.07 9.24 -14.55
CA THR A 220 -3.58 9.51 -15.90
C THR A 220 -4.99 10.10 -15.82
N ILE A 221 -5.42 10.77 -16.88
CA ILE A 221 -6.82 11.18 -17.03
C ILE A 221 -7.64 9.93 -17.36
N LEU A 222 -8.53 9.56 -16.44
CA LEU A 222 -9.41 8.40 -16.58
C LEU A 222 -10.64 8.74 -17.42
N SER A 223 -11.20 9.94 -17.24
CA SER A 223 -12.31 10.45 -18.03
C SER A 223 -12.25 11.97 -18.16
N HIS A 224 -12.85 12.47 -19.24
CA HIS A 224 -13.00 13.89 -19.52
C HIS A 224 -14.35 14.14 -20.20
N GLU A 225 -15.21 14.87 -19.52
CA GLU A 225 -16.53 15.26 -20.01
C GLU A 225 -16.58 16.78 -20.20
N VAL A 226 -17.22 17.24 -21.27
CA VAL A 226 -17.40 18.66 -21.56
C VAL A 226 -18.87 18.88 -21.94
N TYR A 227 -19.55 19.71 -21.14
CA TYR A 227 -20.95 20.05 -21.28
C TYR A 227 -21.07 21.51 -21.74
N PRO A 228 -21.42 21.77 -23.01
CA PRO A 228 -21.69 23.12 -23.45
C PRO A 228 -23.01 23.64 -22.86
N ARG A 229 -23.03 24.91 -22.48
CA ARG A 229 -24.19 25.73 -22.16
C ARG A 229 -24.18 26.97 -23.06
N VAL A 230 -25.32 27.26 -23.67
CA VAL A 230 -25.51 28.44 -24.50
C VAL A 230 -26.37 29.41 -23.71
N ASP A 231 -25.77 30.45 -23.14
CA ASP A 231 -26.46 31.35 -22.20
C ASP A 231 -27.24 32.47 -22.90
N LYS A 232 -26.83 32.88 -24.10
CA LYS A 232 -27.56 33.84 -24.94
C LYS A 232 -27.43 33.48 -26.41
N LEU A 233 -28.57 33.27 -27.07
CA LEU A 233 -28.65 33.07 -28.51
C LEU A 233 -29.61 34.13 -29.06
N ASP A 234 -29.07 35.27 -29.50
CA ASP A 234 -29.88 36.26 -30.21
C ASP A 234 -30.22 35.68 -31.58
N VAL A 235 -31.50 35.36 -31.76
CA VAL A 235 -32.03 34.61 -32.90
C VAL A 235 -32.07 35.52 -34.14
N GLY A 236 -30.91 35.72 -34.76
CA GLY A 236 -30.77 36.24 -36.11
C GLY A 236 -30.39 35.11 -37.06
N PHE A 237 -31.39 34.43 -37.61
CA PHE A 237 -31.31 33.45 -38.72
C PHE A 237 -30.12 32.46 -38.64
N LEU A 238 -30.32 31.32 -37.95
CA LEU A 238 -29.39 30.18 -38.01
C LEU A 238 -29.47 29.50 -39.39
N ALA A 239 -28.78 30.07 -40.38
CA ALA A 239 -28.43 29.39 -41.61
C ALA A 239 -26.91 29.43 -41.78
N GLY A 240 -26.25 28.30 -41.54
CA GLY A 240 -24.86 28.11 -41.98
C GLY A 240 -23.87 27.52 -40.98
N ILE A 241 -24.27 27.14 -39.75
CA ILE A 241 -23.36 26.37 -38.89
C ILE A 241 -23.40 24.92 -39.36
N ASN A 242 -22.37 24.53 -40.10
CA ASN A 242 -22.20 23.16 -40.58
C ASN A 242 -21.85 22.25 -39.39
N GLU A 243 -22.47 21.07 -39.28
CA GLU A 243 -22.27 20.14 -38.16
C GLU A 243 -20.80 19.75 -37.97
N LYS A 244 -20.03 19.72 -39.08
CA LYS A 244 -18.58 19.50 -39.09
C LYS A 244 -17.79 20.59 -38.36
N ASP A 245 -18.06 21.87 -38.66
CA ASP A 245 -17.36 23.02 -38.06
C ASP A 245 -17.58 23.10 -36.55
N MET A 246 -18.76 22.66 -36.09
CA MET A 246 -19.10 22.62 -34.66
C MET A 246 -18.33 21.50 -33.94
N ASN A 247 -18.22 20.32 -34.56
CA ASN A 247 -17.53 19.16 -33.98
C ASN A 247 -16.02 19.38 -33.84
N GLU A 248 -15.38 19.98 -34.86
CA GLU A 248 -13.95 20.34 -34.81
C GLU A 248 -13.67 21.32 -33.67
N ARG A 249 -14.51 22.35 -33.52
CA ARG A 249 -14.37 23.35 -32.44
C ARG A 249 -14.61 22.77 -31.06
N PHE A 250 -15.54 21.82 -30.92
CA PHE A 250 -15.73 21.11 -29.65
C PHE A 250 -14.52 20.25 -29.27
N ASN A 251 -13.86 19.63 -30.25
CA ASN A 251 -12.63 18.89 -30.00
C ASN A 251 -11.47 19.82 -29.61
N GLU A 252 -11.39 21.01 -30.19
CA GLU A 252 -10.41 22.04 -29.79
C GLU A 252 -10.65 22.52 -28.35
N LEU A 253 -11.90 22.82 -27.99
CA LEU A 253 -12.32 23.14 -26.62
C LEU A 253 -11.93 22.02 -25.63
N ARG A 254 -12.20 20.76 -25.96
CA ARG A 254 -11.79 19.61 -25.14
C ARG A 254 -10.27 19.57 -24.98
N ARG A 255 -9.50 19.79 -26.05
CA ARG A 255 -8.04 19.80 -25.98
C ARG A 255 -7.55 20.93 -25.06
N GLN A 256 -8.14 22.12 -25.16
CA GLN A 256 -7.80 23.26 -24.32
C GLN A 256 -8.12 23.01 -22.84
N PHE A 257 -9.31 22.50 -22.51
CA PHE A 257 -9.64 22.12 -21.13
C PHE A 257 -8.68 21.08 -20.56
N ARG A 258 -8.26 20.11 -21.39
CA ARG A 258 -7.33 19.06 -20.97
C ARG A 258 -5.94 19.62 -20.72
N GLN A 259 -5.46 20.49 -21.60
CA GLN A 259 -4.19 21.18 -21.47
C GLN A 259 -4.17 22.03 -20.20
N ASP A 260 -5.21 22.84 -19.99
CA ASP A 260 -5.38 23.70 -18.81
C ASP A 260 -5.42 22.88 -17.50
N ALA A 261 -6.15 21.75 -17.51
CA ALA A 261 -6.20 20.84 -16.38
C ALA A 261 -4.83 20.25 -15.99
N ILE A 262 -3.98 19.96 -16.98
CA ILE A 262 -2.65 19.38 -16.77
C ILE A 262 -1.64 20.46 -16.38
N ASP A 263 -1.54 21.53 -17.16
CA ASP A 263 -0.45 22.49 -17.08
C ASP A 263 -0.69 23.54 -15.99
N ASN A 264 -1.91 24.08 -15.91
CA ASN A 264 -2.25 25.16 -14.99
C ASN A 264 -2.79 24.61 -13.67
N GLU A 265 -3.78 23.72 -13.73
CA GLU A 265 -4.45 23.19 -12.53
C GLU A 265 -3.72 22.01 -11.88
N LYS A 266 -2.70 21.46 -12.55
CA LYS A 266 -1.85 20.35 -12.06
C LYS A 266 -2.67 19.18 -11.53
N VAL A 267 -3.71 18.79 -12.27
CA VAL A 267 -4.69 17.76 -11.86
C VAL A 267 -4.01 16.42 -11.50
N LEU A 268 -2.92 16.08 -12.19
CA LEU A 268 -2.15 14.87 -11.96
C LEU A 268 -1.40 14.88 -10.63
N ASP A 269 -0.83 16.02 -10.23
CA ASP A 269 -0.14 16.15 -8.93
C ASP A 269 -1.14 16.18 -7.78
N LYS A 270 -2.30 16.83 -7.97
CA LYS A 270 -3.41 16.78 -7.01
C LYS A 270 -3.90 15.33 -6.80
N ALA A 271 -3.94 14.52 -7.86
CA ALA A 271 -4.26 13.09 -7.75
C ALA A 271 -3.22 12.31 -6.93
N LYS A 272 -1.92 12.62 -7.06
CA LYS A 272 -0.86 12.02 -6.21
C LYS A 272 -1.04 12.36 -4.73
N ILE A 273 -1.28 13.62 -4.42
CA ILE A 273 -1.52 14.09 -3.03
C ILE A 273 -2.77 13.42 -2.45
N ARG A 274 -3.83 13.30 -3.26
CA ARG A 274 -5.06 12.62 -2.85
C ARG A 274 -4.80 11.14 -2.56
N ALA A 275 -4.07 10.45 -3.42
CA ALA A 275 -3.70 9.05 -3.20
C ALA A 275 -2.88 8.87 -1.93
N ASP A 276 -1.89 9.74 -1.67
CA ASP A 276 -1.10 9.68 -0.43
C ASP A 276 -1.99 9.84 0.80
N SER A 277 -2.89 10.84 0.79
CA SER A 277 -3.84 11.10 1.89
C SER A 277 -4.76 9.90 2.14
N VAL A 278 -5.31 9.31 1.09
CA VAL A 278 -6.18 8.11 1.18
C VAL A 278 -5.39 6.92 1.72
N MET A 279 -4.14 6.74 1.30
CA MET A 279 -3.29 5.66 1.79
C MET A 279 -2.93 5.83 3.26
N GLN A 280 -2.55 7.04 3.69
CA GLN A 280 -2.29 7.30 5.10
C GLN A 280 -3.53 7.08 5.97
N LEU A 281 -4.72 7.44 5.49
CA LEU A 281 -5.98 7.22 6.21
C LEU A 281 -6.28 5.72 6.36
N ILE A 282 -6.13 4.96 5.28
CA ILE A 282 -6.56 3.56 5.22
C ILE A 282 -5.52 2.63 5.84
N LEU A 283 -4.25 2.76 5.44
CA LEU A 283 -3.18 1.85 5.83
C LEU A 283 -2.35 2.37 7.00
N GLY A 284 -2.34 3.68 7.26
CA GLY A 284 -1.54 4.28 8.34
C GLY A 284 -1.75 3.57 9.69
N PRO A 285 -2.99 3.34 10.15
CA PRO A 285 -3.26 2.61 11.38
C PRO A 285 -2.70 1.17 11.37
N VAL A 286 -2.83 0.46 10.25
CA VAL A 286 -2.32 -0.91 10.08
C VAL A 286 -0.79 -0.93 10.14
N VAL A 287 -0.11 0.00 9.47
CA VAL A 287 1.36 0.08 9.52
C VAL A 287 1.83 0.35 10.95
N LYS A 288 1.12 1.22 11.69
CA LYS A 288 1.44 1.55 13.08
C LYS A 288 1.13 0.44 14.07
N SER A 289 0.13 -0.41 13.79
CA SER A 289 -0.16 -1.58 14.63
C SER A 289 0.91 -2.66 14.52
N ILE A 290 1.52 -2.84 13.33
CA ILE A 290 2.67 -3.74 13.14
C ILE A 290 3.84 -3.26 14.00
N ASN A 291 4.21 -1.99 13.84
CA ASN A 291 5.25 -1.37 14.64
C ASN A 291 5.07 0.15 14.65
N ARG A 292 5.07 0.76 15.84
CA ARG A 292 4.85 2.22 16.01
C ARG A 292 5.88 3.06 15.24
N ASN A 293 7.07 2.53 15.02
CA ASN A 293 8.16 3.22 14.31
C ASN A 293 8.06 3.09 12.79
N TYR A 294 7.20 2.21 12.27
CA TYR A 294 7.08 2.01 10.84
C TYR A 294 6.36 3.15 10.15
N LYS A 295 6.71 3.36 8.89
CA LYS A 295 6.17 4.42 8.04
C LYS A 295 5.57 3.83 6.78
N LEU A 296 4.48 4.43 6.33
CA LEU A 296 3.90 4.19 5.02
C LEU A 296 4.45 5.22 4.06
N GLN A 297 4.95 4.79 2.91
CA GLN A 297 5.39 5.68 1.85
C GLN A 297 4.77 5.29 0.52
N LEU A 298 4.05 6.23 -0.09
CA LEU A 298 3.57 6.11 -1.46
C LEU A 298 4.71 6.41 -2.43
N ARG A 299 4.82 5.58 -3.47
CA ARG A 299 5.77 5.75 -4.57
C ARG A 299 5.02 5.69 -5.88
N PHE A 300 5.53 6.39 -6.88
CA PHE A 300 5.04 6.32 -8.24
C PHE A 300 6.13 5.71 -9.10
N GLN A 301 5.75 4.84 -10.02
CA GLN A 301 6.69 4.25 -10.96
C GLN A 301 7.12 5.33 -11.96
N ASP A 302 8.43 5.53 -12.08
CA ASP A 302 9.01 6.30 -13.17
C ASP A 302 8.94 5.43 -14.42
N MET A 303 7.82 5.47 -15.14
CA MET A 303 7.77 4.88 -16.47
C MET A 303 8.45 5.82 -17.47
N PRO A 304 9.32 5.31 -18.37
CA PRO A 304 9.68 6.06 -19.57
C PRO A 304 8.40 6.33 -20.36
N GLU A 305 8.28 7.54 -20.94
CA GLU A 305 7.08 8.10 -21.60
C GLU A 305 6.51 7.27 -22.78
N THR A 306 7.10 6.13 -23.12
CA THR A 306 6.83 5.38 -24.36
C THR A 306 5.79 4.26 -24.26
N ALA A 307 5.06 4.13 -23.16
CA ALA A 307 3.94 3.18 -23.05
C ALA A 307 2.57 3.89 -22.96
N LEU A 308 2.33 4.88 -23.82
CA LEU A 308 0.95 5.27 -24.15
C LEU A 308 0.36 4.09 -24.93
N SER A 309 -0.64 3.40 -24.35
CA SER A 309 -1.35 2.36 -25.11
C SER A 309 -1.96 2.99 -26.36
N GLU A 310 -2.14 2.24 -27.45
CA GLU A 310 -2.78 2.73 -28.68
C GLU A 310 -4.11 3.44 -28.41
N ASP A 311 -4.89 2.97 -27.43
CA ASP A 311 -6.12 3.62 -26.97
C ASP A 311 -5.92 5.04 -26.37
N GLU A 312 -4.76 5.32 -25.80
CA GLU A 312 -4.42 6.62 -25.23
C GLU A 312 -3.92 7.60 -26.30
N LEU A 313 -3.27 7.09 -27.36
CA LEU A 313 -2.97 7.83 -28.59
C LEU A 313 -4.26 8.16 -29.36
N ARG A 314 -5.17 7.19 -29.50
CA ARG A 314 -6.52 7.38 -30.08
C ARG A 314 -7.34 8.44 -29.34
N ARG A 315 -7.27 8.46 -27.99
CA ARG A 315 -7.95 9.48 -27.16
C ARG A 315 -7.23 10.83 -27.11
N ARG A 316 -5.98 10.91 -27.58
CA ARG A 316 -5.24 12.17 -27.73
C ARG A 316 -5.51 12.86 -29.07
N GLY A 317 -6.24 12.20 -29.98
CA GLY A 317 -6.56 12.76 -31.29
C GLY A 317 -5.36 12.78 -32.24
N GLU A 318 -4.34 11.97 -31.97
CA GLU A 318 -3.15 11.84 -32.82
C GLU A 318 -3.33 10.60 -33.71
N GLU A 319 -4.26 10.67 -34.67
CA GLU A 319 -4.21 9.99 -35.97
C GLU A 319 -5.45 10.37 -36.79
N ASP A 320 -5.23 11.02 -37.94
CA ASP A 320 -6.21 11.15 -39.02
C ASP A 320 -6.42 9.78 -39.68
N GLN A 321 -7.30 8.95 -39.12
CA GLN A 321 -7.88 7.82 -39.86
C GLN A 321 -9.41 7.87 -39.84
N PRO A 322 -10.07 7.70 -40.99
CA PRO A 322 -11.52 7.68 -41.06
C PRO A 322 -12.05 6.46 -40.29
N ALA A 323 -13.19 6.66 -39.62
CA ALA A 323 -13.88 5.64 -38.85
C ALA A 323 -13.98 4.29 -39.63
N PRO A 324 -13.83 3.14 -38.96
CA PRO A 324 -13.98 1.85 -39.61
C PRO A 324 -15.37 1.77 -40.23
N ARG A 325 -15.44 1.41 -41.52
CA ARG A 325 -16.71 1.13 -42.18
C ARG A 325 -17.40 -0.01 -41.41
N PRO A 326 -18.72 0.08 -41.17
CA PRO A 326 -19.44 -1.02 -40.57
C PRO A 326 -19.25 -2.29 -41.42
N PRO A 327 -19.21 -3.48 -40.79
CA PRO A 327 -19.09 -4.73 -41.52
C PRO A 327 -20.18 -4.81 -42.60
N ALA A 328 -19.84 -5.42 -43.74
CA ALA A 328 -20.68 -5.47 -44.95
C ALA A 328 -22.07 -6.12 -44.72
N ASP A 329 -22.30 -6.74 -43.56
CA ASP A 329 -23.54 -7.41 -43.18
C ASP A 329 -24.42 -6.62 -42.17
N ALA A 330 -24.10 -5.36 -41.88
CA ALA A 330 -24.97 -4.52 -41.05
C ALA A 330 -26.26 -4.16 -41.83
N PRO A 331 -27.47 -4.44 -41.31
CA PRO A 331 -28.72 -4.12 -42.00
C PRO A 331 -28.85 -2.61 -42.22
N GLN A 332 -29.00 -2.20 -43.48
CA GLN A 332 -29.23 -0.79 -43.82
C GLN A 332 -30.62 -0.34 -43.35
N PRO A 333 -30.75 0.82 -42.70
CA PRO A 333 -32.05 1.37 -42.33
C PRO A 333 -32.82 1.76 -43.59
N LYS A 334 -34.01 1.16 -43.77
CA LYS A 334 -34.94 1.47 -44.86
C LYS A 334 -35.37 2.94 -44.78
N LYS A 335 -35.12 3.70 -45.85
CA LYS A 335 -35.70 5.03 -46.07
C LYS A 335 -37.20 4.93 -46.35
N ASN A 336 -37.93 5.91 -45.81
CA ASN A 336 -39.33 6.27 -46.01
C ASN A 336 -40.39 5.41 -45.28
N ASN A 337 -41.04 6.05 -44.31
CA ASN A 337 -42.44 6.45 -44.48
C ASN A 337 -42.74 7.67 -43.62
N GLY A 338 -43.37 8.67 -44.24
CA GLY A 338 -43.71 9.95 -43.63
C GLY A 338 -44.69 9.79 -42.47
N PHE A 339 -44.50 10.61 -41.45
CA PHE A 339 -45.46 10.80 -40.38
C PHE A 339 -46.20 12.11 -40.65
N ILE A 340 -47.52 12.00 -40.84
CA ILE A 340 -48.47 13.11 -40.99
C ILE A 340 -48.93 13.48 -39.57
N PRO A 341 -48.97 14.76 -39.18
CA PRO A 341 -49.40 15.15 -37.85
C PRO A 341 -50.93 15.13 -37.72
N GLN A 342 -51.41 14.65 -36.57
CA GLN A 342 -52.63 15.13 -35.92
C GLN A 342 -52.27 15.56 -34.50
#